data_AF-F9S627-F1
#
_entry.id   AF-F9S627-F1
#
_cell.length_a   1.000
_cell.length_b   1.000
_cell.length_c   1.000
_cell.angle_alpha   90.00
_cell.angle_beta   90.00
_cell.angle_gamma   90.00
#
_symmetry.space_group_name_H-M   'P 1'
#
loop_
_entity.id
_entity.type
_entity.pdbx_description
1 polymer ?
#
loop_
_entity_poly.entity_id
_entity_poly.type
_entity_poly.pdbx_seq_one_letter_code
_entity_poly.pdbx_strand_id
1 'polypeptide(L)' 'MKKFKGRIQLPNGVTQDVIVEADNQYKATQLAKSMYQGAKISRSFMQVK' A
#
# COMPACT_ATOMS: atom_id res chain seq x y z
N MET A 1 -10.73 11.45 4.74
CA MET A 1 -9.82 10.43 4.18
C MET A 1 -9.52 9.40 5.26
N LYS A 2 -9.30 8.13 4.90
CA LYS A 2 -8.99 7.04 5.83
C LYS A 2 -7.56 6.57 5.59
N LYS A 3 -6.90 6.07 6.64
CA LYS A 3 -5.57 5.49 6.53
C LYS A 3 -5.68 4.00 6.24
N PHE A 4 -4.88 3.52 5.31
CA PHE A 4 -4.78 2.09 4.99
C PHE A 4 -3.34 1.64 5.14
N LYS A 5 -3.09 0.65 5.99
CA LYS A 5 -1.78 0.02 6.16
C LYS A 5 -1.68 -1.19 5.25
N GLY A 6 -0.64 -1.25 4.43
CA GLY A 6 -0.33 -2.41 3.57
C GLY A 6 1.14 -2.74 3.60
N ARG A 7 1.49 -3.97 3.25
CA ARG A 7 2.88 -4.43 3.16
C ARG A 7 3.31 -4.48 1.70
N ILE A 8 4.47 -3.90 1.42
CA ILE A 8 5.09 -3.88 0.10
C ILE A 8 6.47 -4.51 0.17
N GLN A 9 6.87 -5.17 -0.92
CA GLN A 9 8.25 -5.61 -1.13
C GLN A 9 8.83 -4.81 -2.30
N LEU A 10 9.84 -4.01 -2.01
CA LEU A 10 10.55 -3.20 -2.98
C LEU A 10 11.43 -4.06 -3.91
N PRO A 11 11.85 -3.54 -5.08
CA PRO A 11 12.71 -4.27 -6.02
C PRO A 11 14.05 -4.74 -5.43
N ASN A 12 14.55 -4.04 -4.41
CA ASN A 12 15.76 -4.40 -3.67
C ASN A 12 15.55 -5.54 -2.63
N GLY A 13 14.37 -6.16 -2.61
CA GLY A 13 14.01 -7.23 -1.69
C GLY A 13 13.55 -6.77 -0.30
N VAL A 14 13.69 -5.47 0.01
CA VAL A 14 13.25 -4.89 1.29
C VAL A 14 11.74 -4.94 1.38
N THR A 15 11.24 -5.49 2.48
CA THR A 15 9.81 -5.51 2.79
C THR A 15 9.52 -4.49 3.88
N GLN A 16 8.56 -3.60 3.62
CA GLN A 16 8.16 -2.57 4.59
C GLN A 16 6.65 -2.41 4.62
N ASP A 17 6.14 -1.99 5.78
CA ASP A 17 4.76 -1.57 5.93
C ASP A 17 4.63 -0.10 5.52
N VAL A 18 3.60 0.22 4.75
CA VAL A 18 3.31 1.58 4.27
C VAL A 18 1.89 1.97 4.61
N ILE A 19 1.68 3.26 4.87
CA ILE A 19 0.35 3.84 5.09
C ILE A 19 -0.01 4.70 3.89
N VAL A 20 -1.20 4.47 3.35
CA VAL A 20 -1.76 5.23 2.24
C VAL A 20 -3.08 5.84 2.69
N GLU A 21 -3.24 7.14 2.47
CA GLU A 21 -4.49 7.84 2.75
C GLU A 21 -5.40 7.79 1.52
N ALA A 22 -6.58 7.20 1.66
CA ALA A 22 -7.54 7.04 0.57
C ALA A 22 -8.99 6.96 1.10
N ASP A 23 -9.97 6.99 0.20
CA ASP A 23 -11.39 6.84 0.57
C ASP A 23 -11.76 5.37 0.86
N ASN A 24 -11.13 4.45 0.16
CA ASN A 24 -11.39 3.01 0.25
C ASN A 24 -10.12 2.19 -0.06
N GLN A 25 -10.16 0.90 0.27
CA GLN A 25 -9.04 -0.03 0.10
C GLN A 25 -8.59 -0.17 -1.36
N TYR A 26 -9.53 -0.09 -2.31
CA TYR A 26 -9.21 -0.18 -3.73
C TYR A 26 -8.36 1.00 -4.19
N LYS A 27 -8.79 2.23 -3.88
CA LYS A 27 -8.01 3.45 -4.15
C LYS A 27 -6.65 3.42 -3.42
N ALA A 28 -6.62 2.98 -2.16
CA ALA A 28 -5.36 2.83 -1.42
C ALA A 28 -4.37 1.89 -2.13
N THR A 29 -4.87 0.75 -2.65
CA THR A 29 -4.05 -0.22 -3.37
C THR A 29 -3.54 0.34 -4.70
N GLN A 30 -4.38 1.06 -5.45
CA GLN A 30 -3.98 1.70 -6.71
C GLN A 30 -2.95 2.81 -6.48
N LEU A 31 -3.15 3.64 -5.46
CA LEU A 31 -2.18 4.65 -5.05
C LEU A 31 -0.86 4.01 -4.62
N ALA A 32 -0.90 2.94 -3.83
CA ALA A 32 0.31 2.21 -3.45
C ALA A 32 1.08 1.68 -4.66
N LYS A 33 0.38 1.12 -5.67
CA LYS A 33 1.00 0.65 -6.92
C LYS A 33 1.63 1.79 -7.71
N SER A 34 0.97 2.94 -7.74
CA SER A 34 1.48 4.13 -8.43
C SER A 34 2.68 4.74 -7.72
N MET A 35 2.69 4.76 -6.38
CA MET A 35 3.78 5.31 -5.56
C MET A 35 5.01 4.40 -5.54
N TYR A 36 4.79 3.08 -5.45
CA TYR A 36 5.85 2.08 -5.36
C TYR A 36 5.92 1.26 -6.65
N GLN A 37 6.25 1.92 -7.77
CA GLN A 37 6.40 1.24 -9.05
C GLN A 37 7.48 0.15 -8.98
N GLY A 38 7.14 -1.03 -9.47
CA GLY A 38 8.02 -2.22 -9.39
C GLY A 38 8.01 -2.93 -8.04
N ALA A 39 7.34 -2.40 -7.01
CA ALA A 39 7.16 -3.12 -5.76
C ALA A 39 6.07 -4.19 -5.89
N LYS A 40 6.30 -5.35 -5.27
CA LYS A 40 5.25 -6.35 -5.06
C LYS A 40 4.37 -5.89 -3.91
N ILE A 41 3.11 -5.63 -4.23
CA ILE A 41 2.12 -5.16 -3.27
C ILE A 41 1.18 -6.32 -2.97
N SER A 42 1.22 -6.81 -1.73
CA SER A 42 0.23 -7.76 -1.26
C SER A 42 -1.15 -7.10 -1.27
N ARG A 43 -2.17 -7.82 -1.73
CA ARG A 43 -3.55 -7.32 -1.95
C ARG A 43 -4.29 -6.85 -0.68
N SER A 44 -3.62 -6.81 0.47
CA SER A 44 -4.19 -6.63 1.80
C SER A 44 -3.78 -5.29 2.42
N PHE A 45 -4.27 -4.19 1.84
CA PHE A 45 -4.34 -2.92 2.55
C PHE A 45 -5.51 -2.96 3.55
N MET A 46 -5.22 -2.81 4.84
CA MET A 46 -6.24 -2.81 5.90
C MET A 46 -6.48 -1.39 6.37
N GLN A 47 -7.74 -1.00 6.54
CA GLN A 47 -8.07 0.31 7.12
C GLN A 47 -7.58 0.34 8.57
N VAL A 48 -6.80 1.36 8.92
CA VAL A 48 -6.36 1.64 10.29
C VAL A 48 -7.06 2.91 10.78
N LYS A 49 -7.42 2.92 12.07
CA LYS A 49 -8.08 4.05 12.73
C LYS A 49 -7.10 5.19 12.98
#